data_AF-T1EHF7-F1
#
_entry.id   AF-T1EHF7-F1
#
_cell.length_a   1.000
_cell.length_b   1.000
_cell.length_c   1.000
_cell.angle_alpha   90.00
_cell.angle_beta   90.00
_cell.angle_gamma   90.00
#
_symmetry.space_group_name_H-M   'P 1'
#
loop_
_entity.id
_entity.type
_entity.pdbx_description
1 polymer ?
#
loop_
_entity_poly.entity_id
_entity_poly.type
_entity_poly.pdbx_seq_one_letter_code
_entity_poly.pdbx_strand_id
1 'polypeptide(L)' 'PCKVCGDEASGFHYGVDSCEGCKGFFRRCIMQGINHQCVANERCEITPFSRNSCQWCRFKKCFAVGM' A
#
# COMPACT_ATOMS: atom_id res chain seq x y z
N PRO A 1 -9.63 -3.44 10.03
CA PRO A 1 -9.55 -3.35 8.53
C PRO A 1 -8.18 -2.80 8.12
N CYS A 2 -7.67 -3.19 6.95
CA CYS A 2 -6.37 -2.76 6.45
C CYS A 2 -6.34 -1.25 6.25
N LYS A 3 -5.46 -0.55 6.98
CA LYS A 3 -5.38 0.92 6.94
C LYS A 3 -4.99 1.48 5.57
N VAL A 4 -4.33 0.67 4.72
CA VAL A 4 -3.92 1.08 3.38
C VAL A 4 -5.04 0.98 2.36
N CYS A 5 -5.70 -0.17 2.24
CA CYS A 5 -6.65 -0.43 1.14
C CYS A 5 -8.08 -0.74 1.59
N GLY A 6 -8.37 -0.79 2.89
CA GLY A 6 -9.69 -1.09 3.42
C GLY A 6 -10.08 -2.58 3.42
N ASP A 7 -9.26 -3.45 2.83
CA ASP A 7 -9.44 -4.90 2.81
C ASP A 7 -9.41 -5.51 4.22
N GLU A 8 -9.78 -6.79 4.35
CA GLU A 8 -9.67 -7.50 5.63
C GLU A 8 -8.20 -7.55 6.10
N ALA A 9 -7.95 -7.12 7.34
CA ALA A 9 -6.61 -7.13 7.90
C ALA A 9 -6.27 -8.54 8.40
N SER A 10 -5.04 -8.99 8.14
CA SER A 10 -4.53 -10.26 8.66
C SER A 10 -3.76 -10.09 9.97
N GLY A 11 -3.48 -8.85 10.37
CA GLY A 11 -2.81 -8.54 11.63
C GLY A 11 -2.09 -7.19 11.58
N PHE A 12 -1.24 -6.99 12.60
CA PHE A 12 -0.44 -5.78 12.76
C PHE A 12 0.94 -5.97 12.12
N HIS A 13 1.16 -5.32 10.97
CA HIS A 13 2.40 -5.43 10.20
C HIS A 13 3.01 -4.05 10.00
N TYR A 14 4.30 -3.93 10.31
CA TYR A 14 5.07 -2.69 10.16
C TYR A 14 4.43 -1.48 10.87
N GLY A 15 3.75 -1.67 12.01
CA GLY A 15 3.18 -0.56 12.77
C GLY A 15 1.71 -0.24 12.51
N VAL A 16 1.03 -0.97 11.61
CA VAL A 16 -0.41 -0.78 11.36
C VAL A 16 -1.16 -2.09 11.09
N ASP A 17 -2.47 -2.07 11.31
CA ASP A 17 -3.36 -3.13 10.82
C ASP A 17 -3.36 -3.17 9.30
N SER A 18 -2.95 -4.29 8.71
CA SER A 18 -2.90 -4.45 7.26
C SER A 18 -3.21 -5.86 6.78
N CYS A 19 -3.59 -5.97 5.51
CA CYS A 19 -3.80 -7.23 4.83
C CYS A 19 -2.47 -7.80 4.31
N GLU A 20 -2.40 -9.11 4.05
CA GLU A 20 -1.21 -9.77 3.49
C GLU A 20 -0.72 -9.12 2.19
N GLY A 21 -1.66 -8.64 1.35
CA GLY A 21 -1.33 -7.95 0.11
C GLY A 21 -0.54 -6.66 0.32
N CYS A 22 -0.91 -5.83 1.29
CA CYS A 22 -0.20 -4.57 1.57
C CYS A 22 1.08 -4.78 2.37
N LYS A 23 1.09 -5.73 3.32
CA LYS A 23 2.31 -6.20 4.00
C LYS A 23 3.38 -6.65 3.00
N GLY A 24 3.03 -7.57 2.11
CA GLY A 24 3.97 -8.11 1.12
C GLY A 24 4.42 -7.07 0.09
N PHE A 25 3.51 -6.17 -0.31
CA PHE A 25 3.84 -5.05 -1.18
C PHE A 25 4.86 -4.11 -0.51
N PHE A 26 4.60 -3.65 0.71
CA PHE A 26 5.49 -2.74 1.43
C PHE A 26 6.89 -3.32 1.61
N ARG A 27 6.99 -4.60 2.03
CA ARG A 27 8.27 -5.30 2.15
C ARG A 27 9.07 -5.28 0.85
N ARG A 28 8.44 -5.59 -0.29
CA ARG A 28 9.11 -5.57 -1.60
C ARG A 28 9.60 -4.17 -1.96
N CYS A 29 8.78 -3.14 -1.74
CA CYS A 29 9.15 -1.76 -2.05
C CYS A 29 10.31 -1.25 -1.20
N ILE A 30 10.40 -1.63 0.08
CA ILE A 30 11.54 -1.28 0.93
C ILE A 30 12.82 -2.00 0.49
N MET A 31 12.73 -3.29 0.12
CA MET A 31 13.90 -4.09 -0.24
C MET A 31 14.43 -3.81 -1.65
N GLN A 32 13.53 -3.55 -2.61
CA GLN A 32 13.86 -3.48 -4.03
C GLN A 32 13.66 -2.07 -4.62
N GLY A 33 13.09 -1.15 -3.85
CA GLY A 33 12.65 0.15 -4.35
C GLY A 33 11.33 0.08 -5.11
N ILE A 34 10.87 1.26 -5.56
CA ILE A 34 9.74 1.39 -6.49
C ILE A 34 10.24 1.94 -7.81
N ASN A 35 9.89 1.24 -8.88
CA ASN A 35 10.25 1.64 -10.24
C ASN A 35 9.16 2.47 -10.93
N HIS A 36 7.93 2.43 -10.42
CA HIS A 36 6.78 3.04 -11.09
C HIS A 36 6.40 4.38 -10.45
N GLN A 37 6.45 5.44 -11.25
CA GLN A 37 5.83 6.73 -10.91
C GLN A 37 4.32 6.69 -11.14
N CYS A 38 3.59 7.57 -10.47
CA CYS A 38 2.17 7.74 -10.74
C CYS A 38 1.99 8.34 -12.15
N VAL A 39 1.11 7.76 -12.96
CA VAL A 39 0.74 8.28 -14.30
C VAL A 39 -0.45 9.23 -14.26
N ALA A 40 -1.07 9.41 -13.09
CA ALA A 40 -2.20 10.30 -12.86
C ALA A 40 -1.72 11.54 -12.07
N ASN A 41 -2.47 11.95 -11.04
CA ASN A 41 -2.21 13.16 -10.25
C ASN A 41 -1.73 12.85 -8.82
N GLU A 42 -1.12 11.68 -8.59
CA GLU A 42 -0.63 11.26 -7.27
C GLU A 42 -1.71 11.16 -6.17
N ARG A 43 -2.99 11.09 -6.57
CA ARG A 43 -4.16 10.99 -5.69
C ARG A 43 -5.04 9.78 -6.01
N CYS A 44 -4.43 8.71 -6.55
CA CYS A 44 -5.17 7.49 -6.84
C CYS A 44 -5.78 6.92 -5.57
N GLU A 45 -7.07 6.61 -5.62
CA GLU A 45 -7.73 5.90 -4.53
C GLU A 45 -7.17 4.48 -4.43
N ILE A 46 -6.94 4.02 -3.20
CA ILE A 46 -6.39 2.69 -2.93
C ILE A 46 -7.47 1.88 -2.21
N THR A 47 -8.13 0.99 -2.97
CA THR A 47 -9.17 0.06 -2.50
C THR A 47 -8.72 -1.40 -2.72
N PRO A 48 -9.44 -2.43 -2.23
CA PRO A 48 -9.05 -3.81 -2.45
C PRO A 48 -8.98 -4.18 -3.94
N PHE A 49 -9.81 -3.55 -4.77
CA PHE A 49 -9.92 -3.77 -6.21
C PHE A 49 -8.92 -2.95 -7.04
N SER A 50 -8.57 -1.73 -6.59
CA SER A 50 -7.75 -0.77 -7.36
C SER A 50 -6.31 -0.63 -6.86
N ARG A 51 -5.94 -1.25 -5.72
CA ARG A 51 -4.61 -1.10 -5.10
C ARG A 51 -3.43 -1.45 -6.00
N ASN A 52 -3.62 -2.24 -7.06
CA ASN A 52 -2.54 -2.60 -7.98
C ASN A 52 -2.41 -1.63 -9.17
N SER A 53 -3.39 -0.75 -9.40
CA SER A 53 -3.41 0.20 -10.52
C SER A 53 -2.35 1.29 -10.40
N CYS A 54 -1.93 1.64 -9.18
CA CYS A 54 -0.85 2.60 -8.97
C CYS A 54 0.00 2.21 -7.75
N GLN A 55 1.18 1.64 -8.02
CA GLN A 55 2.13 1.25 -6.98
C GLN A 55 2.66 2.46 -6.21
N TRP A 56 2.91 3.57 -6.90
CA TRP A 56 3.40 4.80 -6.28
C TRP A 56 2.43 5.32 -5.21
N CYS A 57 1.15 5.51 -5.55
CA CYS A 57 0.15 6.00 -4.61
C CYS A 57 -0.09 5.01 -3.46
N ARG A 58 -0.04 3.70 -3.76
CA ARG A 58 -0.14 2.67 -2.72
C ARG A 58 0.99 2.77 -1.70
N PHE A 59 2.23 2.93 -2.15
CA PHE A 59 3.38 3.03 -1.26
C PHE A 59 3.42 4.33 -0.48
N LYS A 60 3.09 5.45 -1.14
CA LYS A 60 2.86 6.73 -0.45
C LYS A 60 1.81 6.57 0.65
N LYS A 61 0.72 5.85 0.38
CA LYS A 61 -0.32 5.60 1.39
C LYS A 61 0.16 4.68 2.51
N CYS A 62 1.00 3.68 2.22
CA CYS A 62 1.64 2.86 3.27
C CYS A 62 2.37 3.75 4.30
N PHE A 63 3.25 4.63 3.85
CA PHE A 63 3.92 5.57 4.77
C PHE A 63 2.95 6.54 5.44
N ALA A 64 1.97 7.07 4.70
CA ALA A 64 1.01 8.02 5.25
C ALA A 64 0.16 7.44 6.39
N VAL A 65 -0.05 6.12 6.43
CA VAL A 65 -0.75 5.46 7.55
C VAL A 65 0.18 5.01 8.67
N GLY A 66 1.50 5.10 8.48
CA GLY A 66 2.51 4.73 9.48
C GLY A 66 3.11 3.33 9.33
N MET A 67 3.18 2.79 8.10
CA MET A 67 4.01 1.60 7.79
C MET A 67 5.50 1.93 7.69
#